data_AF-A0A970M9I7-F1
#
_entry.id   AF-A0A970M9I7-F1
#
_cell.length_a   1.000
_cell.length_b   1.000
_cell.length_c   1.000
_cell.angle_alpha   90.00
_cell.angle_beta   90.00
_cell.angle_gamma   90.00
#
_symmetry.space_group_name_H-M   'P 1'
#
loop_
_entity.id
_entity.type
_entity.pdbx_description
1 polymer ?
#
loop_
_entity_poly.entity_id
_entity_poly.type
_entity_poly.pdbx_seq_one_letter_code
_entity_poly.pdbx_strand_id
1 'polypeptide(L)' 'LLNRSIWMSLNHARAAIHEYIEVFYNQIRRHSANGYISPAAYERLYNNAAKAA' A
#
# COMPACT_ATOMS: atom_id res chain seq x y z
N LEU A 1 -9.43 7.20 7.59
CA LEU A 1 -9.07 8.17 6.52
C LEU A 1 -10.13 8.11 5.44
N LEU A 2 -10.17 7.07 4.58
CA LEU A 2 -11.19 7.01 3.52
C LEU A 2 -12.65 6.86 4.02
N ASN A 3 -12.93 5.99 5.00
CA ASN A 3 -14.31 5.72 5.43
C ASN A 3 -14.98 6.84 6.25
N ARG A 4 -14.22 7.88 6.62
CA ARG A 4 -14.71 9.04 7.39
C ARG A 4 -14.77 10.31 6.55
N SER A 5 -14.52 10.21 5.25
CA SER A 5 -14.50 11.34 4.32
C SER A 5 -15.80 11.42 3.54
N ILE A 6 -16.29 12.65 3.36
CA ILE A 6 -17.32 12.96 2.39
C ILE A 6 -16.66 13.34 1.06
N TRP A 7 -17.14 12.79 -0.05
CA TRP A 7 -16.56 13.00 -1.37
C TRP A 7 -17.40 13.97 -2.18
N MET A 8 -16.79 15.07 -2.59
CA MET A 8 -17.46 16.10 -3.40
C MET A 8 -17.65 15.67 -4.86
N SER A 9 -16.88 14.66 -5.32
CA SER A 9 -17.03 14.06 -6.64
C SER A 9 -16.41 12.66 -6.69
N LEU A 10 -16.78 11.88 -7.70
CA LEU A 10 -16.18 10.56 -7.93
C LEU A 10 -14.68 10.65 -8.20
N ASN A 11 -14.22 11.69 -8.90
CA ASN A 11 -12.80 11.88 -9.19
C ASN A 11 -11.99 12.18 -7.92
N HIS A 12 -12.56 12.95 -6.98
CA HIS A 12 -11.92 13.18 -5.69
C HIS A 12 -11.79 11.88 -4.89
N ALA A 13 -12.84 11.06 -4.84
CA ALA A 13 -12.80 9.77 -4.16
C ALA A 13 -11.74 8.82 -4.79
N ARG A 14 -11.66 8.78 -6.12
CA ARG A 14 -10.66 7.99 -6.84
C ARG A 14 -9.24 8.41 -6.51
N ALA A 15 -8.97 9.72 -6.50
CA ALA A 15 -7.64 10.23 -6.14
C ALA A 15 -7.23 9.83 -4.73
N ALA A 16 -8.15 9.96 -3.76
CA ALA A 16 -7.89 9.58 -2.38
C ALA A 16 -7.69 8.06 -2.21
N ILE A 17 -8.47 7.23 -2.91
CA ILE A 17 -8.27 5.77 -2.92
C ILE A 17 -6.91 5.42 -3.51
N HIS A 18 -6.53 6.05 -4.61
CA HIS A 18 -5.23 5.82 -5.24
C HIS A 18 -4.08 6.17 -4.28
N GLU A 19 -4.13 7.34 -3.64
CA GLU A 19 -3.13 7.73 -2.65
C GLU A 19 -3.09 6.75 -1.46
N TYR A 20 -4.25 6.32 -0.97
CA TYR A 20 -4.33 5.35 0.12
C TYR A 20 -3.70 4.01 -0.27
N ILE A 21 -3.95 3.50 -1.48
CA ILE A 21 -3.39 2.22 -1.93
C ILE A 21 -1.89 2.36 -2.19
N GLU A 22 -1.50 3.30 -3.03
CA GLU A 22 -0.12 3.36 -3.52
C GLU A 22 0.86 3.92 -2.49
N VAL A 23 0.47 4.97 -1.77
CA VAL A 23 1.37 5.62 -0.81
C VAL A 23 1.27 4.96 0.55
N PHE A 24 0.06 4.88 1.11
CA PHE A 24 -0.08 4.38 2.48
C PHE A 24 -0.05 2.86 2.57
N TYR A 25 -0.91 2.15 1.84
CA TYR A 25 -1.07 0.71 1.99
C TYR A 25 0.16 -0.05 1.48
N ASN A 26 0.58 0.20 0.23
CA ASN A 26 1.66 -0.55 -0.40
C ASN A 26 3.03 -0.20 0.18
N GLN A 27 3.33 1.08 0.44
CA GLN A 27 4.67 1.49 0.90
C GLN A 27 4.83 1.48 2.43
N ILE A 28 3.80 1.87 3.19
CA ILE A 28 3.95 2.20 4.62
C ILE A 28 3.28 1.16 5.54
N ARG A 29 2.06 0.71 5.22
CA ARG A 29 1.26 -0.13 6.12
C ARG A 29 1.94 -1.48 6.34
N ARG A 30 2.12 -1.85 7.61
CA ARG A 30 2.70 -3.14 8.01
C ARG A 30 1.63 -4.19 8.19
N HIS A 31 1.91 -5.40 7.73
CA HIS A 31 1.00 -6.55 7.80
C HIS A 31 1.65 -7.69 8.59
N SER A 32 0.92 -8.26 9.55
CA SER A 32 1.39 -9.42 10.32
C SER A 32 1.68 -10.62 9.42
N ALA A 33 0.85 -10.85 8.40
CA ALA A 33 1.06 -11.88 7.38
C ALA A 33 2.38 -11.73 6.60
N ASN A 34 2.91 -10.50 6.50
CA ASN A 34 4.17 -10.23 5.82
C ASN A 34 5.36 -10.22 6.78
N GLY A 35 5.18 -10.57 8.07
CA GLY A 35 6.23 -10.43 9.09
C GLY A 35 6.39 -9.01 9.60
N TYR A 36 5.29 -8.25 9.66
CA TYR A 36 5.25 -6.86 10.13
C TYR A 36 6.06 -5.86 9.28
N ILE A 37 6.20 -6.13 7.98
CA ILE A 37 6.72 -5.18 6.99
C ILE A 37 5.63 -4.79 5.97
N SER A 38 5.90 -3.77 5.17
CA SER A 38 4.97 -3.33 4.13
C SER A 38 4.98 -4.25 2.91
N PRO A 39 3.90 -4.26 2.11
CA PRO A 39 3.84 -5.04 0.87
C PRO A 39 5.03 -4.77 -0.05
N ALA A 40 5.37 -3.50 -0.29
CA ALA A 40 6.51 -3.14 -1.14
C ALA A 40 7.85 -3.61 -0.56
N ALA A 41 8.01 -3.62 0.77
CA ALA A 41 9.21 -4.16 1.41
C ALA A 41 9.31 -5.68 1.24
N TYR A 42 8.18 -6.37 1.40
CA TYR A 42 8.10 -7.82 1.20
C TYR A 42 8.49 -8.20 -0.24
N GLU A 43 7.91 -7.52 -1.24
CA GLU A 43 8.25 -7.75 -2.65
C GLU A 43 9.73 -7.49 -2.95
N ARG A 44 10.33 -6.43 -2.38
CA ARG A 44 11.77 -6.17 -2.54
C ARG A 44 12.63 -7.31 -1.98
N LEU A 45 12.31 -7.81 -0.78
CA LEU A 45 13.03 -8.92 -0.17
C LEU A 45 12.90 -10.20 -1.02
N TYR A 46 11.68 -10.51 -1.47
CA TYR A 46 11.41 -11.64 -2.35
C TYR A 46 12.22 -11.56 -3.65
N ASN A 47 12.18 -10.41 -4.33
CA ASN A 47 12.90 -10.19 -5.59
C ASN A 47 14.43 -10.26 -5.41
N ASN A 48 14.96 -9.75 -4.29
CA ASN A 48 16.39 -9.84 -4.00
C ASN A 48 16.82 -11.29 -3.76
N ALA A 49 16.02 -12.07 -3.03
CA ALA A 49 16.29 -13.49 -2.83
C ALA A 49 16.25 -14.26 -4.15
N ALA A 50 15.26 -13.99 -5.01
CA ALA A 50 15.14 -14.62 -6.32
C ALA A 50 16.30 -14.29 -7.27
N LYS A 51 16.89 -13.09 -7.17
CA LYS A 51 18.06 -12.68 -7.97
C LYS A 51 19.39 -13.26 -7.48
N ALA A 52 19.46 -13.66 -6.22
CA ALA A 52 20.67 -14.21 -5.61
C ALA A 52 20.80 -15.73 -5.77
N ALA A 53 19.74 -16.40 -6.23
CA ALA A 53 19.68 -17.82 -6.54
C ALA A 53 19.97 -18.08 -8.03
#